data_AF-A0A2J6RSP1-F1
#
_entry.id   AF-A0A2J6RSP1-F1
#
_cell.length_a   1.000
_cell.length_b   1.000
_cell.length_c   1.000
_cell.angle_alpha   90.00
_cell.angle_beta   90.00
_cell.angle_gamma   90.00
#
_symmetry.space_group_name_H-M   'P 1'
#
loop_
_entity.id
_entity.type
_entity.pdbx_description
1 polymer ?
#
loop_
_entity_poly.entity_id
_entity_poly.type
_entity_poly.pdbx_seq_one_letter_code
_entity_poly.pdbx_strand_id
1 'polypeptide(L)'
;MKLTFFIVAFVGTCCAQLAPVSIANVPLDLVLLYEQLYKDCVAKGGNTYVAVQYAYDPPKTAYFEKGECYPYQIDGNAAQMGVWCRRTICYNKRYANCSGPNDPPLGVPFISEETLINPLDIVDSVGKATFCS
;
A
#
# COMPACT_ATOMS: atom_id res chain seq x y z
N MET A 1 48.77 -26.61 -26.84
CA MET A 1 48.17 -26.20 -25.56
C MET A 1 46.71 -25.84 -25.83
N LYS A 2 45.77 -26.71 -25.43
CA LYS A 2 44.32 -26.47 -25.56
C LYS A 2 43.85 -25.77 -24.27
N LEU A 3 43.31 -24.56 -24.39
CA LEU A 3 42.70 -23.83 -23.28
C LEU A 3 41.18 -23.93 -23.44
N THR A 4 40.55 -24.71 -22.55
CA THR A 4 39.10 -24.92 -22.50
C THR A 4 38.46 -23.75 -21.74
N PHE A 5 37.60 -22.97 -22.38
CA PHE A 5 36.76 -21.98 -21.73
C PHE A 5 35.50 -22.65 -21.16
N PHE A 6 35.28 -22.57 -19.85
CA PHE A 6 34.02 -22.92 -19.22
C PHE A 6 33.09 -21.69 -19.27
N ILE A 7 32.01 -21.79 -20.04
CA ILE A 7 30.88 -20.85 -19.96
C ILE A 7 29.97 -21.36 -18.84
N VAL A 8 29.93 -20.66 -17.71
CA VAL A 8 28.88 -20.87 -16.70
C VAL A 8 27.66 -20.06 -17.13
N ALA A 9 26.70 -20.74 -17.74
CA ALA A 9 25.39 -20.18 -18.03
C ALA A 9 24.58 -20.12 -16.72
N PHE A 10 24.51 -18.94 -16.10
CA PHE A 10 23.41 -18.64 -15.18
C PHE A 10 22.19 -18.28 -16.02
N VAL A 11 21.40 -19.29 -16.40
CA VAL A 11 19.99 -19.07 -16.76
C VAL A 11 19.23 -18.91 -15.44
N GLY A 12 19.46 -17.77 -14.80
CA GLY A 12 18.79 -17.36 -13.58
C GLY A 12 17.43 -16.79 -13.93
N THR A 13 16.41 -17.60 -13.67
CA THR A 13 14.99 -17.25 -13.51
C THR A 13 14.80 -15.81 -13.00
N CYS A 14 14.58 -14.85 -13.91
CA CYS A 14 14.27 -13.45 -13.56
C CYS A 14 12.92 -13.00 -14.13
N CYS A 15 12.05 -13.94 -14.49
CA CYS A 15 10.62 -13.67 -14.49
C CYS A 15 10.11 -14.04 -13.10
N ALA A 16 10.34 -13.16 -12.12
CA ALA A 16 9.39 -13.04 -11.03
C ALA A 16 8.05 -12.74 -11.72
N GLN A 17 7.20 -13.77 -11.82
CA GLN A 17 5.82 -13.62 -12.20
C GLN A 17 5.19 -12.72 -11.14
N LEU A 18 5.23 -11.41 -11.39
CA LEU A 18 4.30 -10.48 -10.79
C LEU A 18 2.93 -11.04 -11.17
N ALA A 19 2.17 -11.48 -10.17
CA ALA A 19 0.77 -11.77 -10.39
C ALA A 19 0.14 -10.55 -11.12
N PRO A 20 -0.86 -10.76 -11.99
CA PRO A 20 -1.55 -9.65 -12.62
C PRO A 20 -2.16 -8.80 -11.51
N VAL A 21 -1.48 -7.70 -11.24
CA VAL A 21 -1.89 -6.66 -10.34
C VAL A 21 -3.29 -6.23 -10.77
N SER A 22 -4.25 -6.14 -9.85
CA SER A 22 -5.61 -5.72 -10.16
C SER A 22 -5.67 -4.21 -10.42
N ILE A 23 -4.94 -3.74 -11.44
CA ILE A 23 -4.93 -2.35 -11.93
C ILE A 23 -6.25 -2.01 -12.63
N ALA A 24 -7.14 -2.99 -12.85
CA ALA A 24 -8.40 -2.82 -13.56
C ALA A 24 -9.29 -1.70 -12.99
N ASN A 25 -9.11 -1.34 -11.71
CA ASN A 25 -9.89 -0.31 -11.02
C ASN A 25 -9.10 0.98 -10.70
N VAL A 26 -7.88 1.14 -11.21
CA VAL A 26 -7.05 2.33 -11.01
C VAL A 26 -7.19 3.27 -12.21
N PRO A 27 -7.54 4.56 -12.02
CA PRO A 27 -7.52 5.56 -13.09
C PRO A 27 -6.16 5.60 -13.78
N LEU A 28 -6.14 5.73 -15.11
CA LEU A 28 -4.92 5.62 -15.93
C LEU A 28 -3.84 6.63 -15.51
N ASP A 29 -4.26 7.82 -15.09
CA ASP A 29 -3.41 8.90 -14.58
C ASP A 29 -2.72 8.57 -13.24
N LEU A 30 -3.27 7.63 -12.47
CA LEU A 30 -2.73 7.21 -11.18
C LEU A 30 -1.94 5.89 -11.22
N VAL A 31 -1.87 5.21 -12.37
CA VAL A 31 -1.20 3.91 -12.50
C VAL A 31 0.28 3.98 -12.13
N LEU A 32 0.99 5.03 -12.56
CA LEU A 32 2.41 5.21 -12.24
C LEU A 32 2.63 5.41 -10.74
N LEU A 33 1.77 6.20 -10.08
CA LEU A 33 1.82 6.41 -8.64
C LEU A 33 1.54 5.10 -7.90
N TYR A 34 0.50 4.38 -8.32
CA TYR A 34 0.14 3.08 -7.77
C TYR A 34 1.31 2.08 -7.86
N GLU A 35 1.93 1.93 -9.03
CA GLU A 35 3.06 1.03 -9.22
C GLU A 35 4.25 1.41 -8.34
N GLN A 36 4.53 2.71 -8.21
CA GLN A 36 5.60 3.21 -7.38
C GLN A 36 5.34 2.90 -5.90
N LEU A 37 4.14 3.22 -5.39
CA LEU A 37 3.75 2.93 -4.01
C LEU A 37 3.77 1.43 -3.70
N TYR A 38 3.32 0.58 -4.62
CA TYR A 38 3.38 -0.87 -4.46
C TYR A 38 4.84 -1.35 -4.36
N LYS A 39 5.70 -0.94 -5.32
CA LYS A 39 7.12 -1.29 -5.33
C LYS A 39 7.82 -0.82 -4.05
N ASP A 40 7.54 0.39 -3.59
CA ASP A 40 8.11 0.95 -2.37
C ASP A 40 7.62 0.22 -1.12
N CYS A 41 6.34 -0.13 -1.05
CA CYS A 41 5.75 -0.92 0.04
C CYS A 41 6.44 -2.30 0.15
N VAL A 42 6.60 -2.99 -0.98
CA VAL A 42 7.30 -4.29 -1.03
C VAL A 42 8.76 -4.13 -0.63
N ALA A 43 9.45 -3.11 -1.15
CA ALA A 43 10.86 -2.84 -0.87
C ALA A 43 11.13 -2.45 0.59
N LYS A 44 10.18 -1.78 1.26
CA LYS A 44 10.27 -1.46 2.69
C LYS A 44 10.42 -2.71 3.56
N GLY A 45 9.82 -3.83 3.13
CA GLY A 45 9.96 -5.12 3.78
C GLY A 45 9.35 -5.17 5.19
N GLY A 46 9.83 -6.11 6.01
CA GLY A 46 9.35 -6.29 7.38
C GLY A 46 7.87 -6.66 7.47
N ASN A 47 7.14 -6.01 8.38
CA ASN A 47 5.69 -6.16 8.54
C ASN A 47 4.88 -5.05 7.85
N THR A 48 5.53 -4.24 7.01
CA THR A 48 4.86 -3.19 6.22
C THR A 48 3.77 -3.82 5.37
N TYR A 49 2.54 -3.31 5.49
CA TYR A 49 1.41 -3.83 4.74
C TYR A 49 0.82 -2.82 3.76
N VAL A 50 1.00 -1.52 4.00
CA VAL A 50 0.46 -0.45 3.15
C VAL A 50 1.46 0.70 3.03
N ALA A 51 1.55 1.27 1.82
CA ALA A 51 2.14 2.56 1.57
C ALA A 51 1.04 3.57 1.23
N VAL A 52 1.10 4.76 1.82
CA VAL A 52 0.07 5.78 1.68
C VAL A 52 0.69 7.10 1.27
N GLN A 53 0.22 7.65 0.15
CA GLN A 53 0.53 8.99 -0.30
C GLN A 53 -0.43 10.00 0.34
N TYR A 54 0.09 11.02 1.00
CA TYR A 54 -0.67 12.16 1.54
C TYR A 54 -0.47 13.41 0.69
N ALA A 55 -1.52 14.24 0.66
CA ALA A 55 -1.67 15.46 -0.15
C ALA A 55 -0.79 16.66 0.27
N TYR A 56 0.42 16.42 0.77
CA TYR A 56 1.39 17.48 1.02
C TYR A 56 1.86 18.13 -0.29
N ASP A 57 2.39 19.36 -0.20
CA ASP A 57 3.16 19.99 -1.27
C ASP A 57 4.60 20.21 -0.79
N PRO A 58 5.58 19.37 -1.20
CA PRO A 58 5.45 18.22 -2.10
C PRO A 58 4.83 16.98 -1.43
N PRO A 59 4.27 16.02 -2.20
CA PRO A 59 3.59 14.85 -1.65
C PRO A 59 4.49 14.00 -0.75
N LYS A 60 3.93 13.51 0.36
CA LYS A 60 4.64 12.67 1.34
C LYS A 60 4.06 11.25 1.44
N THR A 61 4.94 10.26 1.33
CA THR A 61 4.58 8.85 1.52
C THR A 61 4.86 8.42 2.95
N ALA A 62 3.89 7.74 3.57
CA ALA A 62 4.06 7.03 4.83
C ALA A 62 3.86 5.53 4.64
N TYR A 63 4.48 4.73 5.51
CA TYR A 63 4.41 3.27 5.50
C TYR A 63 3.91 2.82 6.86
N PHE A 64 3.01 1.85 6.87
CA PHE A 64 2.44 1.31 8.11
C PHE A 64 2.67 -0.20 8.20
N GLU A 65 3.03 -0.65 9.39
CA GLU A 65 3.22 -2.05 9.74
C GLU A 65 1.94 -2.68 10.31
N LYS A 66 1.85 -4.00 10.24
CA LYS A 66 0.73 -4.74 10.87
C LYS A 66 0.67 -4.42 12.36
N GLY A 67 -0.53 -4.11 12.85
CA GLY A 67 -0.76 -3.64 14.21
C GLY A 67 -0.59 -2.13 14.38
N GLU A 68 -0.25 -1.40 13.33
CA GLU A 68 -0.28 0.06 13.34
C GLU A 68 -1.63 0.59 12.83
N CYS A 69 -1.96 1.78 13.31
CA CYS A 69 -3.09 2.51 12.81
C CYS A 69 -2.64 3.51 11.75
N TYR A 70 -3.33 3.45 10.63
CA TYR A 70 -3.24 4.32 9.48
C TYR A 70 -4.31 5.44 9.62
N PRO A 71 -3.93 6.68 9.95
CA PRO A 71 -4.86 7.80 9.97
C PRO A 71 -5.16 8.27 8.55
N TYR A 72 -6.38 8.73 8.29
CA TYR A 72 -6.74 9.21 6.96
C TYR A 72 -6.26 10.62 6.65
N GLN A 73 -5.79 11.33 7.68
CA GLN A 73 -5.19 12.65 7.56
C GLN A 73 -3.98 12.75 8.50
N ILE A 74 -2.90 13.38 8.05
CA ILE A 74 -1.73 13.75 8.87
C ILE A 74 -1.45 15.23 8.65
N ASP A 75 -1.37 16.00 9.75
CA ASP A 75 -1.13 17.44 9.73
C ASP A 75 -2.09 18.23 8.82
N GLY A 76 -3.35 17.77 8.70
CA GLY A 76 -4.36 18.38 7.82
C GLY A 76 -4.24 18.00 6.34
N ASN A 77 -3.31 17.11 5.97
CA ASN A 77 -3.18 16.58 4.62
C ASN A 77 -3.88 15.23 4.54
N ALA A 78 -4.84 15.10 3.63
CA ALA A 78 -5.58 13.86 3.43
C ALA A 78 -4.76 12.80 2.71
N ALA A 79 -5.06 11.53 3.01
CA ALA A 79 -4.56 10.42 2.24
C ALA A 79 -5.19 10.43 0.84
N GLN A 80 -4.34 10.43 -0.19
CA GLN A 80 -4.74 10.45 -1.60
C GLN A 80 -4.84 9.02 -2.16
N MET A 81 -3.87 8.17 -1.82
CA MET A 81 -3.81 6.80 -2.29
C MET A 81 -3.11 5.93 -1.26
N GLY A 82 -3.80 4.88 -0.80
CA GLY A 82 -3.20 3.77 -0.06
C GLY A 82 -3.03 2.56 -0.98
N VAL A 83 -1.89 1.88 -0.92
CA VAL A 83 -1.60 0.66 -1.70
C VAL A 83 -1.13 -0.44 -0.77
N TRP A 84 -1.88 -1.53 -0.72
CA TRP A 84 -1.60 -2.67 0.14
C TRP A 84 -0.63 -3.62 -0.56
N CYS A 85 0.52 -3.89 0.06
CA CYS A 85 1.47 -4.90 -0.41
C CYS A 85 1.43 -6.21 0.40
N ARG A 86 0.53 -6.29 1.38
CA ARG A 86 0.26 -7.52 2.14
C ARG A 86 -1.21 -7.62 2.47
N ARG A 87 -1.69 -8.86 2.62
CA ARG A 87 -3.03 -9.14 3.12
C ARG A 87 -3.16 -8.73 4.59
N THR A 88 -4.17 -7.93 4.89
CA THR A 88 -4.53 -7.48 6.23
C THR A 88 -6.04 -7.42 6.42
N ILE A 89 -6.48 -7.46 7.67
CA ILE A 89 -7.86 -7.14 8.04
C ILE A 89 -7.84 -5.78 8.74
N CYS A 90 -8.60 -4.85 8.19
CA CYS A 90 -8.58 -3.45 8.57
C CYS A 90 -9.89 -3.04 9.24
N TYR A 91 -9.81 -2.35 10.37
CA TYR A 91 -10.94 -1.93 11.18
C TYR A 91 -10.98 -0.40 11.27
N ASN A 92 -12.13 0.20 10.98
CA ASN A 92 -12.29 1.65 11.14
C ASN A 92 -12.19 2.04 12.61
N LYS A 93 -11.51 3.15 12.87
CA LYS A 93 -11.43 3.78 14.18
C LYS A 93 -12.39 4.95 14.26
N ARG A 94 -13.00 5.10 15.44
CA ARG A 94 -13.93 6.21 15.73
C ARG A 94 -13.29 7.58 15.63
N TYR A 95 -12.02 7.70 16.01
CA TYR A 95 -11.30 8.96 16.04
C TYR A 95 -10.11 8.96 15.08
N ALA A 96 -9.83 10.12 14.48
CA ALA A 96 -8.75 10.31 13.51
C ALA A 96 -7.35 10.08 14.09
N ASN A 97 -7.19 10.33 15.39
CA ASN A 97 -5.96 10.10 16.12
C ASN A 97 -5.74 8.63 16.49
N CYS A 98 -6.43 7.69 15.82
CA CYS A 98 -6.34 6.26 16.05
C CYS A 98 -6.75 5.78 17.46
N SER A 99 -7.36 6.66 18.26
CA SER A 99 -7.85 6.31 19.59
C SER A 99 -9.29 5.79 19.54
N GLY A 100 -9.72 5.19 20.65
CA GLY A 100 -11.08 4.69 20.82
C GLY A 100 -11.33 3.31 20.20
N PRO A 101 -12.58 2.83 20.31
CA PRO A 101 -12.97 1.51 19.82
C PRO A 101 -12.99 1.47 18.28
N ASN A 102 -13.02 0.26 17.74
CA ASN A 102 -13.29 0.06 16.33
C ASN A 102 -14.77 0.33 16.06
N ASP A 103 -15.08 1.16 15.06
CA ASP A 103 -16.45 1.40 14.64
C ASP A 103 -16.93 0.25 13.72
N PRO A 104 -18.17 -0.25 13.89
CA PRO A 104 -18.74 -1.26 12.99
C PRO A 104 -18.88 -0.76 11.54
N PRO A 105 -18.79 -1.65 10.52
CA PRO A 105 -18.60 -3.09 10.63
C PRO A 105 -17.20 -3.47 11.10
N LEU A 106 -17.11 -4.56 11.86
CA LEU A 106 -15.83 -5.04 12.38
C LEU A 106 -15.05 -5.74 11.26
N GLY A 107 -14.13 -5.02 10.63
CA GLY A 107 -13.09 -5.58 9.77
C GLY A 107 -13.49 -5.69 8.30
N VAL A 108 -12.74 -5.01 7.44
CA VAL A 108 -12.75 -5.17 5.99
C VAL A 108 -11.43 -5.84 5.61
N PRO A 109 -11.46 -7.02 4.97
CA PRO A 109 -10.24 -7.64 4.48
C PRO A 109 -9.71 -6.85 3.30
N PHE A 110 -8.43 -6.51 3.33
CA PHE A 110 -7.68 -6.03 2.17
C PHE A 110 -6.65 -7.08 1.76
N ILE A 111 -6.55 -7.37 0.47
CA ILE A 111 -5.51 -8.25 -0.07
C ILE A 111 -4.34 -7.43 -0.62
N SER A 112 -3.21 -8.09 -0.87
CA SER A 112 -2.11 -7.46 -1.59
C SER A 112 -2.63 -6.98 -2.95
N GLU A 113 -2.09 -5.87 -3.44
CA GLU A 113 -2.43 -5.24 -4.73
C GLU A 113 -3.78 -4.53 -4.76
N GLU A 114 -4.46 -4.43 -3.62
CA GLU A 114 -5.57 -3.51 -3.49
C GLU A 114 -5.09 -2.08 -3.24
N THR A 115 -5.87 -1.13 -3.74
CA THR A 115 -5.67 0.28 -3.50
C THR A 115 -6.96 0.94 -3.05
N LEU A 116 -6.80 1.89 -2.14
CA LEU A 116 -7.84 2.82 -1.74
C LEU A 116 -7.44 4.18 -2.31
N ILE A 117 -8.14 4.58 -3.35
CA ILE A 117 -7.99 5.88 -3.98
C ILE A 117 -9.01 6.81 -3.33
N ASN A 118 -8.59 8.02 -2.98
CA ASN A 118 -9.46 9.09 -2.51
C ASN A 118 -9.71 10.09 -3.65
N PRO A 119 -10.52 9.76 -4.67
CA PRO A 119 -10.64 10.59 -5.87
C PRO A 119 -11.33 11.95 -5.64
N LEU A 120 -11.93 12.18 -4.46
CA LEU A 120 -12.83 13.33 -4.21
C LEU A 120 -12.80 13.83 -2.75
N ASP A 121 -11.76 13.54 -1.97
CA ASP A 121 -11.72 13.82 -0.51
C ASP A 121 -12.86 13.15 0.31
N ILE A 122 -13.47 12.10 -0.24
CA ILE A 122 -14.56 11.34 0.40
C ILE A 122 -14.04 10.46 1.54
N VAL A 123 -12.73 10.32 1.73
CA VAL A 123 -12.19 9.49 2.82
C VAL A 123 -12.71 9.92 4.20
N ASP A 124 -13.05 11.20 4.40
CA ASP A 124 -13.73 11.70 5.60
C ASP A 124 -15.15 11.11 5.81
N SER A 125 -15.79 10.63 4.75
CA SER A 125 -17.09 9.95 4.78
C SER A 125 -16.97 8.43 5.01
N VAL A 126 -15.81 7.83 4.73
CA VAL A 126 -15.56 6.37 4.88
C VAL A 126 -15.08 6.04 6.30
N GLY A 127 -14.44 7.00 6.97
CA GLY A 127 -13.95 6.86 8.33
C GLY A 127 -13.00 7.99 8.69
N LYS A 128 -12.26 7.85 9.80
CA LYS A 128 -11.25 8.84 10.21
C LYS A 128 -9.84 8.27 10.30
N ALA A 129 -9.74 6.97 10.57
CA ALA A 129 -8.51 6.21 10.61
C ALA A 129 -8.84 4.71 10.55
N THR A 130 -7.84 3.88 10.30
CA THR A 130 -7.99 2.42 10.20
C THR A 130 -6.85 1.72 10.92
N PHE A 131 -7.17 0.72 11.73
CA PHE A 131 -6.20 -0.20 12.31
C PHE A 131 -6.18 -1.51 11.52
N CYS A 132 -5.02 -1.99 11.10
CA CYS A 132 -4.92 -3.22 10.31
C CYS A 132 -4.00 -4.28 10.94
N SER A 133 -4.43 -5.54 10.94
CA SER A 133 -3.68 -6.72 11.42
C SER A 133 -3.45 -7.76 10.33
#